data_AF-D4ZBJ3-F1
#
_entry.id   AF-D4ZBJ3-F1
#
_cell.length_a   1.000
_cell.length_b   1.000
_cell.length_c   1.000
_cell.angle_alpha   90.00
_cell.angle_beta   90.00
_cell.angle_gamma   90.00
#
_symmetry.space_group_name_H-M   'P 1'
#
loop_
_entity.id
_entity.type
_entity.pdbx_description
1 polymer ?
#
loop_
_entity_poly.entity_id
_entity_poly.type
_entity_poly.pdbx_seq_one_letter_code
_entity_poly.pdbx_strand_id
1 'polypeptide(L)' 'MSINFNLWFMPKGADASIGPVDSDEMREYRQDIDWVFHIKGALLSTDEVKEYVTKFRGGMIKYFDRVPQLTPVLASPCGL' A
#
# COMPACT_ATOMS: atom_id res chain seq x y z
N MET A 1 -3.13 -16.01 3.18
CA MET A 1 -3.96 -15.26 2.21
C MET A 1 -3.23 -13.97 1.89
N SER A 2 -2.86 -13.74 0.62
CA SER A 2 -2.40 -12.41 0.19
C SER A 2 -3.61 -11.57 -0.14
N ILE A 3 -3.67 -10.34 0.40
CA ILE A 3 -4.59 -9.32 -0.08
C ILE A 3 -3.80 -8.51 -1.12
N ASN A 4 -4.29 -8.52 -2.35
CA ASN A 4 -3.76 -7.72 -3.45
C ASN A 4 -4.54 -6.39 -3.47
N PHE A 5 -4.10 -5.43 -2.65
CA PHE A 5 -4.69 -4.08 -2.55
C PHE A 5 -4.84 -3.37 -3.90
N ASN A 6 -4.00 -3.72 -4.88
CA ASN A 6 -3.95 -3.09 -6.20
C ASN A 6 -5.18 -3.38 -7.07
N LEU A 7 -5.85 -4.51 -6.92
CA LEU A 7 -6.90 -4.92 -7.86
C LEU A 7 -8.19 -4.09 -7.72
N TRP A 8 -8.48 -3.56 -6.54
CA TRP A 8 -9.66 -2.72 -6.30
C TRP A 8 -9.58 -1.36 -6.99
N PHE A 9 -8.36 -0.84 -7.13
CA PHE A 9 -8.08 0.46 -7.73
C PHE A 9 -7.65 0.35 -9.19
N MET A 10 -7.71 -0.84 -9.82
CA MET A 10 -7.39 -0.96 -11.24
C MET A 10 -8.47 -0.24 -12.06
N PRO A 11 -8.15 0.88 -12.73
CA PRO A 11 -9.03 1.44 -13.74
C PRO A 11 -8.98 0.54 -14.99
N LYS A 12 -9.48 1.06 -16.11
CA LYS A 12 -9.22 0.46 -17.43
C LYS A 12 -7.71 0.23 -17.60
N GLY A 13 -7.31 -1.00 -17.93
CA GLY A 13 -5.90 -1.34 -18.13
C GLY A 13 -5.29 -0.55 -19.29
N ALA A 14 -3.95 -0.43 -19.32
CA ALA A 14 -3.23 0.22 -20.41
C ALA A 14 -3.45 -0.47 -21.78
N ASP A 15 -3.96 -1.70 -21.78
CA ASP A 15 -4.39 -2.50 -22.91
C ASP A 15 -5.88 -2.32 -23.26
N ALA A 16 -6.53 -1.30 -22.71
CA ALA A 16 -7.97 -1.05 -22.79
C ALA A 16 -8.86 -2.15 -22.19
N SER A 17 -8.29 -3.11 -21.43
CA SER A 17 -9.08 -4.06 -20.65
C SER A 17 -9.97 -3.32 -19.65
N ILE A 18 -11.22 -3.76 -19.54
CA ILE A 18 -12.11 -3.25 -18.50
C ILE A 18 -11.60 -3.85 -17.19
N GLY A 19 -11.28 -3.00 -16.22
CA GLY A 19 -10.97 -3.45 -14.86
C GLY A 19 -12.13 -4.27 -14.30
N PRO A 20 -11.97 -4.89 -13.11
CA PRO A 20 -13.01 -5.76 -12.54
C PRO A 20 -14.37 -5.08 -12.34
N VAL A 21 -14.42 -3.74 -12.40
CA VAL A 21 -15.65 -2.96 -12.27
C VAL A 21 -15.59 -1.75 -13.22
N ASP A 22 -16.59 -1.66 -14.10
CA ASP A 22 -16.82 -0.57 -15.07
C ASP A 22 -17.69 0.53 -14.44
N SER A 23 -17.06 1.45 -13.71
CA SER A 23 -17.75 2.55 -13.03
C SER A 23 -16.79 3.73 -12.78
N ASP A 24 -17.28 4.94 -13.01
CA ASP A 24 -16.63 6.23 -12.77
C ASP A 24 -16.98 6.84 -11.39
N GLU A 25 -17.81 6.15 -10.61
CA GLU A 25 -18.20 6.57 -9.26
C GLU A 25 -17.05 6.42 -8.26
N MET A 26 -17.03 7.28 -7.24
CA MET A 26 -16.08 7.18 -6.13
C MET A 26 -16.32 5.89 -5.35
N ARG A 27 -15.27 5.10 -5.15
CA ARG A 27 -15.34 3.83 -4.43
C ARG A 27 -14.53 3.90 -3.15
N GLU A 28 -15.14 3.50 -2.05
CA GLU A 28 -14.46 3.40 -0.76
C GLU A 28 -14.14 1.93 -0.47
N TYR A 29 -12.90 1.67 -0.08
CA TYR A 29 -12.48 0.39 0.49
C TYR A 29 -12.10 0.61 1.94
N ARG A 30 -12.78 -0.09 2.85
CA ARG A 30 -12.48 -0.07 4.28
C ARG A 30 -11.93 -1.42 4.69
N GLN A 31 -10.75 -1.39 5.29
CA GLN A 31 -10.14 -2.56 5.91
C GLN A 31 -9.58 -2.17 7.26
N ASP A 32 -9.88 -2.98 8.26
CA ASP A 32 -9.21 -2.90 9.55
C ASP A 32 -7.88 -3.64 9.44
N ILE A 33 -6.79 -2.89 9.55
CA ILE A 33 -5.42 -3.41 9.42
C ILE A 33 -4.72 -3.20 10.75
N ASP A 34 -4.17 -4.27 11.32
CA ASP A 34 -3.42 -4.18 12.57
C ASP A 34 -2.08 -3.42 12.39
N TRP A 35 -1.42 -3.61 11.25
CA TRP A 35 -0.12 -2.99 10.94
C TRP A 35 0.22 -3.03 9.44
N VAL A 36 0.92 -1.99 8.96
CA VAL A 36 1.45 -1.86 7.59
C VAL A 36 2.96 -1.65 7.66
N PHE A 37 3.69 -2.27 6.74
CA PHE A 37 5.14 -2.12 6.64
C PHE A 37 5.56 -1.79 5.19
N HIS A 38 6.32 -0.71 5.04
CA HIS A 38 6.84 -0.26 3.75
C HIS A 38 8.26 0.31 3.94
N ILE A 39 9.18 -0.05 3.04
CA ILE A 39 10.50 0.58 2.93
C ILE A 39 10.66 1.07 1.50
N LYS A 40 10.82 2.39 1.34
CA LYS A 40 11.00 3.02 0.03
C LYS A 40 12.29 2.54 -0.63
N GLY A 41 12.18 2.06 -1.86
CA GLY A 41 13.34 1.69 -2.69
C GLY A 41 14.04 0.40 -2.28
N ALA A 42 13.42 -0.43 -1.43
CA ALA A 42 13.95 -1.73 -1.05
C ALA A 42 13.08 -2.86 -1.62
N LEU A 43 13.73 -3.89 -2.15
CA LEU A 43 13.11 -5.20 -2.40
C LEU A 43 13.53 -6.12 -1.26
N LEU A 44 12.57 -6.54 -0.44
CA LEU A 44 12.83 -7.38 0.72
C LEU A 44 12.40 -8.80 0.42
N SER A 45 13.25 -9.77 0.76
CA SER A 45 12.88 -11.17 0.88
C SER A 45 11.96 -11.39 2.09
N THR A 46 11.28 -12.52 2.11
CA THR A 46 10.41 -12.91 3.23
C THR A 46 11.15 -12.95 4.56
N ASP A 47 12.41 -13.39 4.56
CA ASP A 47 13.18 -13.52 5.81
C ASP A 47 13.66 -12.16 6.31
N GLU A 48 14.09 -11.27 5.42
CA GLU A 48 14.40 -9.88 5.79
C GLU A 48 13.16 -9.17 6.37
N VAL A 49 11.98 -9.37 5.79
CA VAL A 49 10.73 -8.85 6.38
C VAL A 49 10.57 -9.37 7.81
N LYS A 50 10.73 -10.68 8.07
CA LYS A 50 10.60 -11.23 9.43
C LYS A 50 11.59 -10.61 10.42
N GLU A 51 12.81 -10.34 10.01
CA GLU A 51 13.83 -9.71 10.85
C GLU A 51 13.40 -8.30 11.29
N TYR A 52 12.99 -7.46 10.33
CA TYR A 52 12.47 -6.12 10.62
C TYR A 52 11.28 -6.17 11.59
N VAL A 53 10.33 -7.07 11.32
CA VAL A 53 9.11 -7.22 12.11
C VAL A 53 9.41 -7.64 13.53
N THR A 54 10.32 -8.60 13.71
CA THR A 54 10.76 -9.06 15.03
C THR A 54 11.40 -7.92 15.80
N LYS A 55 12.26 -7.12 15.15
CA LYS A 55 12.89 -5.95 15.75
C LYS A 55 11.87 -4.88 16.18
N PHE A 56 10.91 -4.53 15.31
CA PHE A 56 9.90 -3.52 15.64
C PHE A 56 8.96 -3.96 16.76
N ARG A 57 8.57 -5.23 16.77
CA ARG A 57 7.77 -5.80 17.87
C ARG A 57 8.54 -5.81 19.19
N GLY A 58 9.81 -6.23 19.18
CA GLY A 58 10.67 -6.19 20.35
C GLY A 58 10.89 -4.78 20.89
N GLY A 59 10.91 -3.78 20.01
CA GLY A 59 10.96 -2.35 20.36
C GLY A 59 9.61 -1.72 20.70
N MET A 60 8.50 -2.48 20.67
CA MET A 60 7.13 -1.98 20.88
C MET A 60 6.78 -0.77 20.01
N ILE A 61 7.29 -0.72 18.78
CA ILE A 61 7.04 0.38 17.84
C ILE A 61 5.61 0.28 17.33
N LYS A 62 4.75 1.24 17.73
CA LYS A 62 3.34 1.30 17.30
C LYS A 62 3.13 2.04 15.99
N TYR A 63 3.92 3.07 15.73
CA TYR A 63 3.86 3.88 14.52
C TYR A 63 5.22 4.52 14.28
N PHE A 64 5.64 4.52 13.02
CA PHE A 64 6.88 5.15 12.58
C PHE A 64 6.84 5.36 11.07
N ASP A 65 6.83 6.62 10.64
CA ASP A 65 6.91 7.00 9.24
C ASP A 65 8.04 8.01 9.05
N ARG A 66 8.94 7.71 8.10
CA ARG A 66 10.03 8.58 7.68
C ARG A 66 10.10 8.72 6.16
N VAL A 67 9.09 8.22 5.44
CA VAL A 67 9.07 8.33 3.99
C VAL A 67 8.70 9.78 3.64
N PRO A 68 9.59 10.52 2.95
CA PRO A 68 9.30 11.90 2.61
C PRO A 68 8.15 11.97 1.61
N GLN A 69 7.34 13.02 1.71
CA GLN A 69 6.32 13.33 0.70
C GLN A 69 6.97 13.54 -0.68
N LEU A 70 6.23 13.22 -1.74
CA LEU A 70 6.66 13.49 -3.11
C LEU A 70 6.72 14.99 -3.38
N THR A 71 7.56 15.38 -4.34
CA THR A 71 7.67 16.76 -4.83
C THR A 71 7.45 16.76 -6.36
N PRO A 72 6.39 17.39 -6.87
CA PRO A 72 5.33 18.07 -6.14
C PRO A 72 4.49 17.10 -5.28
N VAL A 73 3.84 17.64 -4.25
CA VAL A 73 2.93 16.86 -3.39
C VAL A 73 1.79 16.34 -4.27
N LEU A 74 1.43 15.07 -4.11
CA LEU A 74 0.27 14.50 -4.78
C LEU A 74 -1.00 15.26 -4.35
N ALA A 75 -1.84 15.63 -5.31
CA ALA A 75 -3.06 16.40 -5.05
C ALA A 75 -4.04 15.69 -4.10
N SER A 76 -4.00 14.36 -4.05
CA SER A 76 -4.75 13.53 -3.11
C SER A 76 -3.81 12.53 -2.42
N PRO A 77 -3.97 12.28 -1.10
CA PRO A 77 -3.22 11.21 -0.41
C PRO A 77 -3.54 9.81 -0.94
N CYS A 78 -4.63 9.66 -1.70
CA CYS A 78 -5.07 8.41 -2.31
C CYS A 78 -4.99 8.43 -3.85
N GLY A 79 -4.26 9.39 -4.43
CA GLY A 79 -4.07 9.62 -5.88
C GLY A 79 -4.88 8.74 -6.83
N LEU A 80 -6.11 9.18 -7.15
CA LEU A 80 -6.79 8.80 -8.39
C LEU A 80 -6.44 9.84 -9.46
#